data_AF-A0A6G1SXC4-F1
#
_entry.id   AF-A0A6G1SXC4-F1
#
_cell.length_a   1.000
_cell.length_b   1.000
_cell.length_c   1.000
_cell.angle_alpha   90.00
_cell.angle_beta   90.00
_cell.angle_gamma   90.00
#
_symmetry.space_group_name_H-M   'P 1'
#
loop_
_entity.id
_entity.type
_entity.pdbx_description
1 polymer ?
#
loop_
_entity_poly.entity_id
_entity_poly.type
_entity_poly.pdbx_seq_one_letter_code
_entity_poly.pdbx_strand_id
1 'polypeptide(L)'
;MSTNSAILDIAMRLWPQARDHGTVDDPADLDLLLAVQGRPGAPGYDCGVRGTFGVFAPDQPAGLTLLTGEHAASEEDARFIAHLLVTRTLLAAGLHIDERVTAAMSDTYALSWTARGGGHYRQTPLALALSIWLVALDPLGASDRPLPIDWSPACFQDAGRWDVDYRLFSHYDIRERAIDWGLYVAVDAARHEGVSTWTIVEPLLRLEQDGRVRLVLSQFSERGDRSSNGTPVPAAAMLERGRIARLLQDYLESVQRGGRGPSGPRIA
;
A
#
# COMPACT_ATOMS: atom_id res chain seq x y z
N MET A 1 18.90 -11.95 18.92
CA MET A 1 19.32 -12.10 17.51
C MET A 1 18.25 -11.44 16.66
N SER A 2 18.62 -10.50 15.79
CA SER A 2 17.64 -9.81 14.94
C SER A 2 16.97 -10.85 14.03
N THR A 3 15.66 -11.02 14.16
CA THR A 3 14.81 -11.88 13.32
C THR A 3 14.45 -11.24 11.99
N ASN A 4 14.94 -10.02 11.73
CA ASN A 4 14.61 -9.29 10.50
C ASN A 4 15.44 -9.77 9.31
N SER A 5 14.77 -9.87 8.16
CA SER A 5 15.44 -10.08 6.88
C SER A 5 16.31 -8.88 6.52
N ALA A 6 17.53 -9.12 6.04
CA ALA A 6 18.41 -8.07 5.53
C ALA A 6 17.78 -7.29 4.36
N ILE A 7 16.96 -7.96 3.54
CA ILE A 7 16.23 -7.34 2.43
C ILE A 7 15.15 -6.39 2.95
N LEU A 8 14.45 -6.80 4.02
CA LEU A 8 13.48 -5.94 4.68
C LEU A 8 14.15 -4.71 5.30
N ASP A 9 15.29 -4.89 5.95
CA ASP A 9 16.05 -3.78 6.54
C ASP A 9 16.49 -2.76 5.47
N ILE A 10 16.90 -3.22 4.28
CA ILE A 10 17.18 -2.37 3.13
C ILE A 10 15.93 -1.58 2.71
N ALA A 11 14.80 -2.27 2.47
CA ALA A 11 13.57 -1.59 2.03
C ALA A 11 13.09 -0.54 3.05
N MET A 12 13.15 -0.86 4.34
CA MET A 12 12.75 0.05 5.41
C MET A 12 13.68 1.27 5.54
N ARG A 13 14.99 1.09 5.31
CA ARG A 13 15.97 2.18 5.29
C ARG A 13 15.81 3.08 4.08
N LEU A 14 15.56 2.52 2.90
CA LEU A 14 15.39 3.28 1.66
C LEU A 14 14.05 4.03 1.58
N TRP A 15 13.00 3.49 2.20
CA TRP A 15 11.65 4.00 2.04
C TRP A 15 11.50 5.51 2.32
N PRO A 16 12.02 6.09 3.42
CA PRO A 16 11.91 7.53 3.65
C PRO A 16 12.53 8.37 2.52
N GLN A 17 13.69 7.96 2.00
CA GLN A 17 14.37 8.66 0.91
C GLN A 17 13.54 8.61 -0.38
N ALA A 18 13.13 7.41 -0.79
CA ALA A 18 12.35 7.20 -2.00
C ALA A 18 10.99 7.90 -1.90
N ARG A 19 10.32 7.83 -0.74
CA ARG A 19 9.03 8.48 -0.51
C ARG A 19 9.15 10.00 -0.58
N ASP A 20 10.10 10.60 0.13
CA ASP A 20 10.15 12.05 0.34
C ASP A 20 10.90 12.79 -0.79
N HIS A 21 11.81 12.11 -1.49
CA HIS A 21 12.68 12.71 -2.49
C HIS A 21 12.64 12.05 -3.86
N GLY A 22 11.93 10.92 -4.01
CA GLY A 22 11.87 10.18 -5.28
C GLY A 22 13.21 9.59 -5.72
N THR A 23 14.19 9.55 -4.83
CA THR A 23 15.57 9.13 -5.09
C THR A 23 16.12 8.36 -3.88
N VAL A 24 17.19 7.60 -4.10
CA VAL A 24 17.92 6.89 -3.04
C VAL A 24 19.41 7.20 -3.15
N ASP A 25 20.11 7.18 -2.01
CA ASP A 25 21.54 7.52 -1.96
C ASP A 25 22.42 6.47 -2.65
N ASP A 26 22.08 5.17 -2.49
CA ASP A 26 22.81 4.05 -3.09
C ASP A 26 21.89 3.21 -3.99
N PRO A 27 21.96 3.38 -5.32
CA PRO A 27 21.19 2.57 -6.26
C PRO A 27 21.50 1.07 -6.20
N ALA A 28 22.68 0.65 -5.72
CA ALA A 28 23.01 -0.77 -5.61
C ALA A 28 22.10 -1.51 -4.61
N ASP A 29 21.56 -0.80 -3.62
CA ASP A 29 20.56 -1.37 -2.72
C ASP A 29 19.25 -1.71 -3.46
N LEU A 30 18.88 -0.97 -4.51
CA LEU A 30 17.71 -1.29 -5.33
C LEU A 30 17.92 -2.57 -6.14
N ASP A 31 19.15 -2.82 -6.62
CA ASP A 31 19.49 -4.07 -7.29
C ASP A 31 19.33 -5.27 -6.36
N LEU A 32 19.69 -5.12 -5.07
CA LEU A 32 19.48 -6.17 -4.06
C LEU A 32 18.00 -6.46 -3.84
N LEU A 33 17.14 -5.43 -3.81
CA LEU A 33 15.69 -5.60 -3.73
C LEU A 33 15.12 -6.29 -4.97
N LEU A 34 15.56 -5.89 -6.17
CA LEU A 34 15.11 -6.49 -7.42
C LEU A 34 15.54 -7.96 -7.57
N ALA A 35 16.73 -8.29 -7.07
CA ALA A 35 17.28 -9.64 -7.17
C ALA A 35 16.49 -10.71 -6.41
N VAL A 36 15.56 -10.33 -5.53
CA VAL A 36 14.73 -11.27 -4.77
C VAL A 36 13.38 -11.58 -5.40
N GLN A 37 13.09 -11.07 -6.59
CA GLN A 37 11.88 -11.44 -7.31
C GLN A 37 11.85 -12.93 -7.65
N GLY A 38 10.68 -13.55 -7.52
CA GLY A 38 10.44 -14.93 -7.92
C GLY A 38 11.18 -15.97 -7.08
N ARG A 39 11.74 -15.57 -5.92
CA ARG A 39 12.41 -16.50 -5.00
C ARG A 39 11.41 -17.26 -4.12
N PRO A 40 11.75 -18.49 -3.67
CA PRO A 40 10.99 -19.19 -2.65
C PRO A 40 10.71 -18.31 -1.41
N GLY A 41 9.51 -18.43 -0.85
CA GLY A 41 9.06 -17.61 0.29
C GLY A 41 8.39 -16.29 -0.11
N ALA A 42 8.35 -15.96 -1.41
CA ALA A 42 7.55 -14.87 -1.94
C ALA A 42 6.04 -15.19 -1.91
N PRO A 43 5.15 -14.20 -1.76
CA PRO A 43 3.71 -14.43 -1.80
C PRO A 43 3.26 -15.12 -3.09
N GLY A 44 2.47 -16.20 -2.96
CA GLY A 44 1.97 -16.97 -4.10
C GLY A 44 3.00 -17.87 -4.78
N TYR A 45 4.25 -17.92 -4.32
CA TYR A 45 5.30 -18.74 -4.92
C TYR A 45 4.88 -20.23 -5.05
N ASP A 46 4.31 -20.80 -3.99
CA ASP A 46 3.93 -22.22 -3.97
C ASP A 46 2.78 -22.55 -4.92
N CYS A 47 2.00 -21.55 -5.34
CA CYS A 47 0.93 -21.73 -6.34
C CYS A 47 1.33 -21.31 -7.76
N GLY A 48 2.59 -20.94 -7.98
CA GLY A 48 3.14 -20.62 -9.29
C GLY A 48 3.31 -19.14 -9.61
N VAL A 49 2.97 -18.22 -8.70
CA VAL A 49 3.21 -16.77 -8.88
C VAL A 49 4.72 -16.50 -8.83
N ARG A 50 5.23 -15.68 -9.75
CA ARG A 50 6.68 -15.41 -9.89
C ARG A 50 7.03 -13.94 -9.93
N GLY A 51 6.08 -13.01 -10.08
CA GLY A 51 6.34 -11.58 -10.08
C GLY A 51 6.54 -10.98 -8.68
N THR A 52 6.29 -11.73 -7.60
CA THR A 52 6.43 -11.23 -6.22
C THR A 52 7.85 -11.37 -5.65
N PHE A 53 8.18 -10.59 -4.62
CA PHE A 53 9.51 -10.54 -3.99
C PHE A 53 9.59 -11.45 -2.75
N GLY A 54 10.58 -12.34 -2.74
CA GLY A 54 10.88 -13.25 -1.63
C GLY A 54 11.75 -12.60 -0.58
N VAL A 55 11.15 -11.74 0.27
CA VAL A 55 11.89 -10.97 1.28
C VAL A 55 12.40 -11.84 2.42
N PHE A 56 11.66 -12.86 2.81
CA PHE A 56 12.06 -13.86 3.80
C PHE A 56 12.30 -15.20 3.11
N ALA A 57 13.33 -15.94 3.52
CA ALA A 57 13.51 -17.31 3.06
C ALA A 57 12.34 -18.21 3.51
N PRO A 58 12.06 -19.35 2.84
CA PRO A 58 10.93 -20.22 3.18
C PRO A 58 10.96 -20.75 4.62
N ASP A 59 12.15 -21.06 5.12
CA ASP A 59 12.42 -21.64 6.45
C ASP A 59 12.69 -20.58 7.53
N GLN A 60 12.78 -19.31 7.14
CA GLN A 60 12.95 -18.20 8.06
C GLN A 60 11.60 -17.77 8.64
N PRO A 61 11.44 -17.70 9.99
CA PRO A 61 10.25 -17.11 10.59
C PRO A 61 10.05 -15.67 10.12
N ALA A 62 8.87 -15.35 9.59
CA ALA A 62 8.58 -14.01 9.09
C ALA A 62 7.86 -13.16 10.16
N GLY A 63 8.47 -12.03 10.50
CA GLY A 63 7.90 -11.03 11.41
C GLY A 63 8.26 -9.63 10.96
N LEU A 64 7.39 -8.66 11.25
CA LEU A 64 7.53 -7.29 10.79
C LEU A 64 6.85 -6.33 11.77
N THR A 65 7.49 -5.17 11.98
CA THR A 65 6.85 -3.97 12.54
C THR A 65 7.05 -2.80 11.57
N LEU A 66 5.97 -2.09 11.26
CA LEU A 66 6.01 -0.92 10.39
C LEU A 66 6.62 0.30 11.12
N LEU A 67 7.03 1.30 10.35
CA LEU A 67 7.50 2.59 10.90
C LEU A 67 6.42 3.27 11.74
N THR A 68 5.15 3.03 11.44
CA THR A 68 3.97 3.50 12.17
C THR A 68 3.61 2.62 13.37
N GLY A 69 4.35 1.54 13.62
CA GLY A 69 4.27 0.71 14.83
C GLY A 69 3.31 -0.48 14.78
N GLU A 70 2.58 -0.69 13.68
CA GLU A 70 1.74 -1.87 13.50
C GLU A 70 2.58 -3.12 13.20
N HIS A 71 2.04 -4.27 13.60
CA HIS A 71 2.67 -5.58 13.43
C HIS A 71 1.85 -6.43 12.46
N ALA A 72 2.53 -7.25 11.66
CA ALA A 72 1.87 -8.25 10.85
C ALA A 72 1.14 -9.28 11.74
N ALA A 73 -0.04 -9.72 11.31
CA ALA A 73 -0.89 -10.63 12.08
C ALA A 73 -0.42 -12.09 12.05
N SER A 74 0.34 -12.47 11.02
CA SER A 74 0.88 -13.82 10.81
C SER A 74 2.15 -13.78 9.97
N GLU A 75 2.85 -14.91 9.83
CA GLU A 75 4.01 -15.01 8.94
C GLU A 75 3.63 -14.81 7.45
N GLU A 76 2.46 -15.31 7.04
CA GLU A 76 1.95 -15.11 5.67
C GLU A 76 1.69 -13.62 5.41
N ASP A 77 1.04 -12.94 6.36
CA ASP A 77 0.80 -11.50 6.30
C ASP A 77 2.12 -10.71 6.31
N ALA A 78 3.11 -11.12 7.12
CA ALA A 78 4.42 -10.49 7.16
C ALA A 78 5.16 -10.60 5.81
N ARG A 79 5.07 -11.76 5.13
CA ARG A 79 5.66 -11.96 3.80
C ARG A 79 4.97 -11.11 2.75
N PHE A 80 3.64 -11.06 2.76
CA PHE A 80 2.89 -10.22 1.83
C PHE A 80 3.18 -8.74 2.05
N ILE A 81 3.17 -8.28 3.29
CA ILE A 81 3.50 -6.90 3.62
C ILE A 81 4.94 -6.57 3.24
N ALA A 82 5.92 -7.43 3.54
CA ALA A 82 7.30 -7.16 3.16
C ALA A 82 7.48 -7.04 1.64
N HIS A 83 6.76 -7.85 0.86
CA HIS A 83 6.66 -7.69 -0.59
C HIS A 83 6.07 -6.32 -0.99
N LEU A 84 5.00 -5.86 -0.34
CA LEU A 84 4.44 -4.51 -0.56
C LEU A 84 5.47 -3.42 -0.27
N LEU A 85 6.23 -3.55 0.82
CA LEU A 85 7.27 -2.60 1.22
C LEU A 85 8.38 -2.49 0.19
N VAL A 86 8.83 -3.63 -0.37
CA VAL A 86 9.80 -3.63 -1.47
C VAL A 86 9.20 -2.98 -2.72
N THR A 87 8.00 -3.42 -3.13
CA THR A 87 7.36 -2.93 -4.36
C THR A 87 7.13 -1.43 -4.31
N ARG A 88 6.59 -0.89 -3.21
CA ARG A 88 6.36 0.56 -3.08
C ARG A 88 7.67 1.35 -3.05
N THR A 89 8.73 0.80 -2.48
CA THR A 89 10.04 1.47 -2.42
C THR A 89 10.63 1.58 -3.82
N LEU A 90 10.56 0.51 -4.62
CA LEU A 90 11.01 0.51 -6.01
C LEU A 90 10.17 1.47 -6.88
N LEU A 91 8.84 1.48 -6.72
CA LEU A 91 7.97 2.44 -7.42
C LEU A 91 8.30 3.89 -7.04
N ALA A 92 8.46 4.18 -5.75
CA ALA A 92 8.78 5.52 -5.27
C ALA A 92 10.16 6.00 -5.74
N ALA A 93 11.12 5.09 -5.90
CA ALA A 93 12.43 5.38 -6.49
C ALA A 93 12.39 5.55 -8.03
N GLY A 94 11.21 5.47 -8.65
CA GLY A 94 11.02 5.74 -10.08
C GLY A 94 11.12 4.52 -11.00
N LEU A 95 11.20 3.29 -10.47
CA LEU A 95 11.40 2.06 -11.28
C LEU A 95 10.10 1.49 -11.87
N HIS A 96 9.08 2.33 -12.08
CA HIS A 96 7.78 1.92 -12.61
C HIS A 96 7.82 1.38 -14.05
N ILE A 97 8.91 1.62 -14.80
CA ILE A 97 9.15 1.08 -16.15
C ILE A 97 9.90 -0.26 -16.15
N ASP A 98 10.44 -0.71 -15.01
CA ASP A 98 11.09 -2.01 -14.92
C ASP A 98 10.03 -3.12 -14.90
N GLU A 99 10.13 -4.06 -15.83
CA GLU A 99 9.14 -5.15 -16.01
C GLU A 99 8.95 -5.96 -14.73
N ARG A 100 10.00 -6.10 -13.91
CA ARG A 100 9.93 -6.80 -12.63
C ARG A 100 9.03 -6.05 -11.66
N VAL A 101 9.16 -4.72 -11.59
CA VAL A 101 8.32 -3.88 -10.74
C VAL A 101 6.88 -3.87 -11.24
N THR A 102 6.67 -3.79 -12.56
CA THR A 102 5.33 -3.88 -13.16
C THR A 102 4.66 -5.22 -12.86
N ALA A 103 5.38 -6.34 -12.98
CA ALA A 103 4.89 -7.67 -12.65
C ALA A 103 4.56 -7.80 -11.15
N ALA A 104 5.45 -7.33 -10.28
CA ALA A 104 5.23 -7.29 -8.83
C ALA A 104 3.97 -6.53 -8.44
N MET A 105 3.75 -5.35 -9.05
CA MET A 105 2.55 -4.56 -8.81
C MET A 105 1.29 -5.28 -9.33
N SER A 106 1.34 -5.85 -10.53
CA SER A 106 0.20 -6.57 -11.14
C SER A 106 -0.20 -7.80 -10.32
N ASP A 107 0.78 -8.63 -9.93
CA ASP A 107 0.55 -9.81 -9.08
C ASP A 107 0.05 -9.41 -7.68
N THR A 108 0.50 -8.26 -7.16
CA THR A 108 -0.04 -7.72 -5.91
C THR A 108 -1.52 -7.41 -6.03
N TYR A 109 -1.90 -6.66 -7.07
CA TYR A 109 -3.28 -6.30 -7.32
C TYR A 109 -4.15 -7.54 -7.51
N ALA A 110 -3.64 -8.55 -8.21
CA ALA A 110 -4.28 -9.84 -8.29
C ALA A 110 -4.52 -10.43 -6.89
N LEU A 111 -3.49 -10.52 -6.06
CA LEU A 111 -3.55 -11.12 -4.73
C LEU A 111 -4.37 -10.32 -3.69
N SER A 112 -4.66 -9.02 -3.92
CA SER A 112 -5.34 -8.16 -2.95
C SER A 112 -6.70 -7.63 -3.40
N TRP A 113 -6.81 -7.12 -4.62
CA TRP A 113 -7.92 -6.26 -5.06
C TRP A 113 -8.86 -6.94 -6.05
N THR A 114 -8.45 -8.01 -6.73
CA THR A 114 -9.25 -8.66 -7.79
C THR A 114 -10.06 -9.87 -7.33
N ALA A 115 -10.07 -10.16 -6.02
CA ALA A 115 -10.85 -11.27 -5.49
C ALA A 115 -12.34 -11.09 -5.82
N ARG A 116 -13.07 -12.20 -5.92
CA ARG A 116 -14.51 -12.20 -6.22
C ARG A 116 -15.25 -11.32 -5.20
N GLY A 117 -16.08 -10.40 -5.70
CA GLY A 117 -16.75 -9.37 -4.89
C GLY A 117 -17.67 -9.94 -3.80
N GLY A 118 -17.93 -9.15 -2.76
CA GLY A 118 -18.82 -9.55 -1.63
C GLY A 118 -18.37 -9.13 -0.22
N GLY A 119 -17.35 -8.27 -0.08
CA GLY A 119 -17.00 -7.66 1.22
C GLY A 119 -15.96 -8.42 2.06
N HIS A 120 -15.43 -9.54 1.58
CA HIS A 120 -14.31 -10.24 2.23
C HIS A 120 -13.04 -10.06 1.41
N TYR A 121 -12.37 -8.93 1.59
CA TYR A 121 -10.98 -8.81 1.19
C TYR A 121 -10.20 -9.92 1.91
N ARG A 122 -9.37 -10.66 1.17
CA ARG A 122 -8.59 -11.77 1.74
C ARG A 122 -7.38 -11.28 2.52
N GLN A 123 -6.85 -10.14 2.11
CA GLN A 123 -5.73 -9.52 2.77
C GLN A 123 -6.19 -8.86 4.06
N THR A 124 -5.29 -8.81 5.04
CA THR A 124 -5.53 -8.11 6.30
C THR A 124 -5.79 -6.62 6.03
N PRO A 125 -6.51 -5.91 6.90
CA PRO A 125 -6.67 -4.46 6.77
C PRO A 125 -5.33 -3.72 6.68
N LEU A 126 -4.29 -4.23 7.34
CA LEU A 126 -2.94 -3.65 7.30
C LEU A 126 -2.31 -3.79 5.90
N ALA A 127 -2.39 -4.98 5.31
CA ALA A 127 -1.92 -5.24 3.96
C ALA A 127 -2.68 -4.40 2.92
N LEU A 128 -4.00 -4.28 3.05
CA LEU A 128 -4.81 -3.42 2.17
C LEU A 128 -4.40 -1.95 2.30
N ALA A 129 -4.28 -1.43 3.52
CA ALA A 129 -3.84 -0.06 3.79
C ALA A 129 -2.48 0.23 3.13
N LEU A 130 -1.52 -0.70 3.26
CA LEU A 130 -0.21 -0.56 2.64
C LEU A 130 -0.26 -0.67 1.11
N SER A 131 -1.14 -1.49 0.56
CA SER A 131 -1.28 -1.63 -0.89
C SER A 131 -1.82 -0.36 -1.58
N ILE A 132 -2.47 0.55 -0.83
CA ILE A 132 -2.86 1.88 -1.36
C ILE A 132 -1.63 2.65 -1.84
N TRP A 133 -0.45 2.45 -1.23
CA TRP A 133 0.79 3.06 -1.73
C TRP A 133 1.11 2.69 -3.17
N LEU A 134 0.81 1.46 -3.60
CA LEU A 134 1.05 1.07 -4.99
C LEU A 134 0.16 1.88 -5.92
N VAL A 135 -1.13 2.03 -5.59
CA VAL A 135 -2.08 2.87 -6.33
C VAL A 135 -1.64 4.34 -6.35
N ALA A 136 -1.18 4.85 -5.20
CA ALA A 136 -0.72 6.23 -5.05
C ALA A 136 0.58 6.54 -5.81
N LEU A 137 1.39 5.52 -6.11
CA LEU A 137 2.65 5.63 -6.83
C LEU A 137 2.54 5.19 -8.30
N ASP A 138 1.38 4.66 -8.70
CA ASP A 138 1.15 4.14 -10.04
C ASP A 138 0.96 5.30 -11.05
N PRO A 139 1.89 5.52 -11.98
CA PRO A 139 1.77 6.59 -12.98
C PRO A 139 0.61 6.35 -13.95
N LEU A 140 0.09 5.11 -14.02
CA LEU A 140 -1.01 4.72 -14.88
C LEU A 140 -2.34 4.59 -14.11
N GLY A 141 -2.44 5.08 -12.87
CA GLY A 141 -3.62 4.90 -12.01
C GLY A 141 -4.97 5.38 -12.59
N ALA A 142 -4.95 6.27 -13.59
CA ALA A 142 -6.16 6.73 -14.32
C ALA A 142 -6.40 5.98 -15.65
N SER A 143 -5.58 4.98 -15.97
CA SER A 143 -5.63 4.26 -17.24
C SER A 143 -6.56 3.06 -17.17
N ASP A 144 -7.42 2.93 -18.17
CA ASP A 144 -8.20 1.71 -18.45
C ASP A 144 -7.39 0.61 -19.14
N ARG A 145 -6.07 0.81 -19.30
CA ARG A 145 -5.20 -0.22 -19.88
C ARG A 145 -5.23 -1.47 -18.98
N PRO A 146 -5.45 -2.66 -19.56
CA PRO A 146 -5.39 -3.90 -18.80
C PRO A 146 -4.03 -4.08 -18.13
N LEU A 147 -4.06 -4.50 -16.86
CA LEU A 147 -2.88 -4.92 -16.12
C LEU A 147 -2.34 -6.22 -16.71
N PRO A 148 -1.01 -6.37 -16.85
CA PRO A 148 -0.38 -7.58 -17.35
C PRO A 148 -0.32 -8.66 -16.25
N ILE A 149 -1.47 -9.08 -15.73
CA ILE A 149 -1.56 -10.14 -14.72
C ILE A 149 -1.47 -11.50 -15.41
N ASP A 150 -0.53 -12.34 -14.95
CA ASP A 150 -0.51 -13.75 -15.31
C ASP A 150 -1.52 -14.52 -14.48
N TRP A 151 -2.63 -14.90 -15.11
CA TRP A 151 -3.69 -15.69 -14.49
C TRP A 151 -3.46 -17.19 -14.56
N SER A 152 -2.35 -17.68 -15.14
CA SER A 152 -2.05 -19.12 -15.24
C SER A 152 -1.75 -19.84 -13.92
N PRO A 153 -1.19 -19.20 -12.86
CA PRO A 153 -0.95 -19.84 -11.56
C PRO A 153 -2.16 -20.56 -10.98
N ALA A 154 -1.92 -21.70 -10.30
CA ALA A 154 -2.98 -22.60 -9.85
C ALA A 154 -3.93 -21.96 -8.83
N CYS A 155 -3.41 -21.06 -7.99
CA CYS A 155 -4.22 -20.34 -7.01
C CYS A 155 -5.25 -19.41 -7.65
N PHE A 156 -5.02 -18.95 -8.88
CA PHE A 156 -5.96 -18.12 -9.62
C PHE A 156 -7.07 -18.92 -10.33
N GLN A 157 -6.94 -20.25 -10.40
CA GLN A 157 -7.96 -21.13 -10.99
C GLN A 157 -9.07 -21.54 -10.00
N ASP A 158 -8.96 -21.14 -8.74
CA ASP A 158 -9.98 -21.44 -7.72
C ASP A 158 -11.20 -20.52 -7.89
N ALA A 159 -12.28 -21.04 -8.50
CA ALA A 159 -13.54 -20.32 -8.74
C ALA A 159 -14.31 -19.95 -7.45
N GLY A 160 -13.93 -20.53 -6.30
CA GLY A 160 -14.40 -20.11 -4.99
C GLY A 160 -13.73 -18.81 -4.51
N ARG A 161 -12.61 -18.41 -5.13
CA ARG A 161 -11.84 -17.21 -4.75
C ARG A 161 -11.86 -16.14 -5.83
N TRP A 162 -11.77 -16.56 -7.09
CA TRP A 162 -11.64 -15.68 -8.24
C TRP A 162 -12.84 -15.82 -9.15
N ASP A 163 -13.16 -14.73 -9.84
CA ASP A 163 -14.00 -14.82 -11.01
C ASP A 163 -13.14 -15.35 -12.16
N VAL A 164 -13.35 -16.62 -12.54
CA VAL A 164 -12.56 -17.27 -13.60
C VAL A 164 -13.01 -16.81 -14.99
N ASP A 165 -14.19 -16.22 -15.09
CA ASP A 165 -14.78 -15.70 -16.32
C ASP A 165 -14.48 -14.19 -16.50
N TYR A 166 -14.17 -13.47 -15.42
CA TYR A 166 -13.80 -12.06 -15.43
C TYR A 166 -12.40 -11.81 -14.84
N ARG A 167 -11.41 -11.67 -15.73
CA ARG A 167 -9.98 -11.48 -15.40
C ARG A 167 -9.35 -10.23 -16.02
N LEU A 168 -10.19 -9.33 -16.53
CA LEU A 168 -9.74 -8.08 -17.13
C LEU A 168 -9.83 -6.96 -16.10
N PHE A 169 -8.70 -6.63 -15.48
CA PHE A 169 -8.58 -5.53 -14.53
C PHE A 169 -7.62 -4.49 -15.09
N SER A 170 -8.00 -3.23 -15.01
CA SER A 170 -7.16 -2.08 -15.35
C SER A 170 -6.56 -1.43 -14.09
N HIS A 171 -5.62 -0.51 -14.30
CA HIS A 171 -5.10 0.33 -13.22
C HIS A 171 -6.23 1.16 -12.58
N TYR A 172 -7.15 1.68 -13.40
CA TYR A 172 -8.33 2.40 -12.95
C TYR A 172 -9.23 1.54 -12.05
N ASP A 173 -9.55 0.31 -12.44
CA ASP A 173 -10.40 -0.60 -11.63
C ASP A 173 -9.83 -0.82 -10.22
N ILE A 174 -8.51 -1.00 -10.12
CA ILE A 174 -7.83 -1.19 -8.84
C ILE A 174 -7.86 0.08 -8.01
N ARG A 175 -7.62 1.24 -8.63
CA ARG A 175 -7.69 2.55 -7.96
C ARG A 175 -9.07 2.80 -7.37
N GLU A 176 -10.13 2.54 -8.13
CA GLU A 176 -11.51 2.71 -7.67
C GLU A 176 -11.81 1.79 -6.48
N ARG A 177 -11.43 0.51 -6.55
CA ARG A 177 -11.60 -0.44 -5.43
C ARG A 177 -10.85 0.00 -4.17
N ALA A 178 -9.64 0.53 -4.31
CA ALA A 178 -8.85 1.02 -3.18
C ALA A 178 -9.48 2.26 -2.51
N ILE A 179 -10.02 3.19 -3.31
CA ILE A 179 -10.72 4.37 -2.79
C ILE A 179 -12.04 3.97 -2.12
N ASP A 180 -12.80 3.05 -2.72
CA ASP A 180 -14.04 2.53 -2.14
C ASP A 180 -13.78 1.78 -0.83
N TRP A 181 -12.66 1.05 -0.73
CA TRP A 181 -12.22 0.48 0.55
C TRP A 181 -11.89 1.57 1.57
N GLY A 182 -11.17 2.63 1.18
CA GLY A 182 -10.90 3.79 2.03
C GLY A 182 -12.16 4.42 2.61
N LEU A 183 -13.19 4.61 1.78
CA LEU A 183 -14.52 5.05 2.22
C LEU A 183 -15.18 4.05 3.18
N TYR A 184 -15.13 2.77 2.85
CA TYR A 184 -15.71 1.71 3.67
C TYR A 184 -15.11 1.68 5.08
N VAL A 185 -13.79 1.79 5.21
CA VAL A 185 -13.11 1.74 6.52
C VAL A 185 -13.21 3.05 7.29
N ALA A 186 -13.29 4.20 6.61
CA ALA A 186 -13.41 5.50 7.26
C ALA A 186 -14.72 5.65 8.06
N VAL A 187 -15.78 4.93 7.69
CA VAL A 187 -17.08 4.96 8.38
C VAL A 187 -17.05 4.23 9.73
N ASP A 188 -16.23 3.20 9.90
CA ASP A 188 -16.23 2.36 11.11
C ASP A 188 -14.83 1.80 11.41
N ALA A 189 -14.28 2.18 12.57
CA ALA A 189 -12.94 1.81 13.00
C ALA A 189 -12.76 0.29 13.19
N ALA A 190 -13.83 -0.47 13.43
CA ALA A 190 -13.76 -1.93 13.52
C ALA A 190 -13.31 -2.58 12.19
N ARG A 191 -13.51 -1.89 11.07
CA ARG A 191 -13.15 -2.39 9.72
C ARG A 191 -11.66 -2.28 9.41
N HIS A 192 -10.91 -1.57 10.24
CA HIS A 192 -9.46 -1.45 10.15
C HIS A 192 -8.78 -1.66 11.51
N GLU A 193 -9.35 -2.56 12.33
CA GLU A 193 -8.78 -2.91 13.63
C GLU A 193 -7.30 -3.29 13.52
N GLY A 194 -6.49 -2.78 14.44
CA GLY A 194 -5.04 -2.99 14.45
C GLY A 194 -4.25 -2.12 13.47
N VAL A 195 -4.91 -1.34 12.61
CA VAL A 195 -4.28 -0.40 11.66
C VAL A 195 -4.36 1.02 12.21
N SER A 196 -3.22 1.71 12.25
CA SER A 196 -3.22 3.14 12.52
C SER A 196 -3.91 3.88 11.40
N THR A 197 -4.76 4.85 11.75
CA THR A 197 -5.33 5.79 10.78
C THR A 197 -4.25 6.40 9.88
N TRP A 198 -3.06 6.66 10.41
CA TRP A 198 -1.96 7.30 9.69
C TRP A 198 -1.39 6.44 8.56
N THR A 199 -1.42 5.11 8.69
CA THR A 199 -1.01 4.17 7.64
C THR A 199 -1.95 4.22 6.44
N ILE A 200 -3.23 4.54 6.66
CA ILE A 200 -4.24 4.71 5.60
C ILE A 200 -4.17 6.13 5.03
N VAL A 201 -4.05 7.15 5.88
CA VAL A 201 -4.08 8.57 5.49
C VAL A 201 -2.91 8.94 4.57
N GLU A 202 -1.70 8.49 4.87
CA GLU A 202 -0.52 8.95 4.13
C GLU A 202 -0.57 8.67 2.62
N PRO A 203 -0.85 7.44 2.13
CA PRO A 203 -0.97 7.22 0.69
C PRO A 203 -2.18 7.93 0.09
N LEU A 204 -3.27 8.11 0.84
CA LEU A 204 -4.46 8.82 0.37
C LEU A 204 -4.20 10.32 0.13
N LEU A 205 -3.28 10.96 0.87
CA LEU A 205 -2.87 12.34 0.60
C LEU A 205 -2.30 12.52 -0.82
N ARG A 206 -1.74 11.47 -1.43
CA ARG A 206 -1.27 11.52 -2.84
C ARG A 206 -2.40 11.35 -3.86
N LEU A 207 -3.58 10.96 -3.42
CA LEU A 207 -4.77 10.75 -4.25
C LEU A 207 -5.80 11.88 -4.07
N GLU A 208 -5.41 13.01 -3.47
CA GLU A 208 -6.25 14.15 -3.08
C GLU A 208 -7.04 14.83 -4.21
N GLN A 209 -6.69 14.52 -5.47
CA GLN A 209 -7.44 14.97 -6.64
C GLN A 209 -8.82 14.31 -6.75
N ASP A 210 -9.02 13.14 -6.12
CA ASP A 210 -10.30 12.46 -6.07
C ASP A 210 -11.20 13.03 -4.96
N GLY A 211 -12.43 13.42 -5.31
CA GLY A 211 -13.38 14.01 -4.37
C GLY A 211 -13.73 13.08 -3.20
N ARG A 212 -13.78 11.76 -3.43
CA ARG A 212 -14.08 10.77 -2.36
C ARG A 212 -12.95 10.68 -1.35
N VAL A 213 -11.70 10.80 -1.81
CA VAL A 213 -10.52 10.79 -0.94
C VAL A 213 -10.57 11.96 0.03
N ARG A 214 -11.02 13.14 -0.39
CA ARG A 214 -11.18 14.30 0.51
C ARG A 214 -12.17 14.00 1.66
N LEU A 215 -13.26 13.30 1.36
CA LEU A 215 -14.23 12.88 2.36
C LEU A 215 -13.60 11.92 3.38
N VAL A 216 -12.84 10.93 2.90
CA VAL A 216 -12.11 9.98 3.74
C VAL A 216 -11.11 10.68 4.66
N LEU A 217 -10.28 11.58 4.12
CA LEU A 217 -9.27 12.32 4.87
C LEU A 217 -9.91 13.20 5.97
N SER A 218 -11.05 13.81 5.68
CA SER A 218 -11.80 14.62 6.66
C SER A 218 -12.32 13.76 7.82
N GLN A 219 -12.91 12.59 7.52
CA GLN A 219 -13.40 11.65 8.53
C GLN A 219 -12.28 11.13 9.44
N PHE A 220 -11.12 10.83 8.88
CA PHE A 220 -9.97 10.37 9.66
C PHE A 220 -9.38 11.48 10.53
N SER A 221 -9.37 12.73 10.07
CA SER A 221 -8.93 13.88 10.87
C SER A 221 -9.78 14.08 12.12
N GLU A 222 -11.10 13.88 12.03
CA GLU A 222 -12.02 14.08 13.16
C GLU A 222 -11.93 12.97 14.21
N ARG A 223 -11.68 11.74 13.78
CA ARG A 223 -11.71 10.55 14.64
C ARG A 223 -10.40 10.30 15.39
N GLY A 224 -9.30 10.82 14.87
CA GLY A 224 -7.96 10.56 15.38
C GLY A 224 -7.56 9.09 15.27
N ASP A 225 -6.40 8.75 15.83
CA ASP A 225 -5.91 7.38 15.86
C ASP A 225 -6.38 6.68 17.14
N ARG A 226 -7.22 5.64 16.98
CA ARG A 226 -7.70 4.81 18.11
C ARG A 226 -6.83 3.56 18.32
N SER A 227 -5.71 3.40 17.62
CA SER A 227 -5.03 2.10 17.47
C SER A 227 -4.34 1.51 18.71
N SER A 228 -4.51 2.04 19.92
CA SER A 228 -3.89 1.42 21.10
C SER A 228 -4.96 0.79 21.97
N ASN A 229 -5.05 -0.54 21.92
CA ASN A 229 -5.67 -1.38 22.94
C ASN A 229 -4.91 -1.30 24.29
N GLY A 230 -4.48 -0.10 24.70
CA GLY A 230 -3.64 0.16 25.87
C GLY A 230 -2.15 -0.13 25.70
N THR A 231 -1.70 -0.72 24.58
CA THR A 231 -0.28 -1.01 24.34
C THR A 231 0.50 0.27 24.05
N PRO A 232 1.61 0.56 24.78
CA PRO A 232 2.47 1.68 24.48
C PRO A 232 3.06 1.57 23.07
N VAL A 233 2.90 2.63 22.27
CA VAL A 233 3.49 2.71 20.93
C VAL A 233 4.92 3.28 21.05
N PRO A 234 5.93 2.69 20.38
CA PRO A 234 7.31 3.19 20.44
C PRO A 234 7.44 4.64 19.98
N ALA A 235 8.40 5.37 20.54
CA ALA A 235 8.63 6.79 20.22
C ALA A 235 8.88 7.02 18.71
N ALA A 236 9.62 6.14 18.04
CA ALA A 236 9.86 6.23 16.60
C ALA A 236 8.54 6.18 15.80
N ALA A 237 7.61 5.31 16.20
CA ALA A 237 6.31 5.22 15.57
C ALA A 237 5.42 6.43 15.86
N MET A 238 5.47 6.99 17.07
CA MET A 238 4.79 8.23 17.39
C MET A 238 5.30 9.43 16.58
N LEU A 239 6.62 9.51 16.35
CA LEU A 239 7.21 10.54 15.50
C LEU A 239 6.72 10.43 14.06
N GLU A 240 6.66 9.20 13.52
CA GLU A 240 6.19 8.97 12.15
C GLU A 240 4.70 9.29 11.99
N ARG A 241 3.87 8.86 12.95
CA ARG A 241 2.45 9.22 13.00
C ARG A 241 2.25 10.73 13.11
N GLY A 242 3.07 11.41 13.92
CA GLY A 242 3.05 12.86 14.07
C GLY A 242 3.44 13.61 12.78
N ARG A 243 4.39 13.07 12.01
CA ARG A 243 4.76 13.62 10.68
C ARG A 243 3.57 13.55 9.72
N ILE A 244 2.88 12.41 9.65
CA ILE A 244 1.71 12.21 8.77
C ILE A 244 0.54 13.09 9.22
N ALA A 245 0.28 13.19 10.53
CA ALA A 245 -0.75 14.06 11.06
C ALA A 245 -0.55 15.53 10.66
N ARG A 246 0.70 16.00 10.64
CA ARG A 246 1.04 17.34 10.17
C ARG A 246 0.76 17.52 8.67
N LEU A 247 1.13 16.54 7.84
CA LEU A 247 0.81 16.56 6.40
C LEU A 247 -0.70 16.67 6.16
N LEU A 248 -1.51 15.93 6.93
CA LEU A 248 -2.97 16.02 6.83
C LEU A 248 -3.49 17.41 7.24
N GLN A 249 -2.95 17.99 8.32
CA GLN A 249 -3.32 19.34 8.75
C GLN A 249 -3.01 20.39 7.69
N ASP A 250 -1.77 20.37 7.16
CA ASP A 250 -1.33 21.30 6.11
C ASP A 250 -2.23 21.18 4.86
N TYR A 251 -2.57 19.94 4.48
CA TYR A 251 -3.50 19.67 3.39
C TYR A 251 -4.90 20.27 3.65
N LEU A 252 -5.51 19.98 4.79
CA LEU A 252 -6.87 20.47 5.12
C LEU A 252 -6.93 21.99 5.20
N GLU A 253 -5.89 22.64 5.74
CA GLU A 253 -5.78 24.09 5.73
C GLU A 253 -5.69 24.65 4.30
N SER A 254 -4.94 23.99 3.41
CA SER A 254 -4.83 24.39 2.01
C SER A 254 -6.19 24.33 1.29
N VAL A 255 -6.99 23.30 1.57
CA VAL A 255 -8.34 23.13 1.02
C VAL A 255 -9.28 24.23 1.54
N GLN A 256 -9.22 24.57 2.82
CA GLN A 256 -10.02 25.65 3.41
C GLN A 256 -9.66 27.02 2.83
N ARG A 257 -8.36 27.28 2.57
CA ARG A 257 -7.88 28.52 1.94
C ARG A 257 -8.26 28.58 0.47
N GLY A 258 -8.14 27.48 -0.28
CA GLY A 258 -8.53 27.37 -1.69
C GLY A 258 -10.05 27.41 -1.93
N GLY A 259 -10.85 27.01 -0.94
CA GLY A 259 -12.31 27.14 -0.95
C GLY A 259 -12.83 28.57 -0.72
N ARG A 260 -11.96 29.49 -0.26
CA ARG A 260 -12.24 30.94 -0.23
C ARG A 260 -11.70 31.58 -1.51
N GLY A 261 -12.32 31.30 -2.64
CA GLY A 261 -12.14 32.14 -3.83
C GLY A 261 -12.60 33.58 -3.53
N PRO A 262 -11.89 34.62 -4.00
CA PRO A 262 -12.31 35.99 -3.79
C PRO A 262 -13.64 36.24 -4.52
N SER A 263 -14.69 36.55 -3.77
CA SER A 263 -15.86 37.24 -4.31
C SER A 263 -15.49 38.70 -4.59
N GLY A 264 -15.05 38.98 -5.82
CA GLY A 264 -14.98 40.36 -6.33
C GLY A 264 -14.13 40.51 -7.60
N PRO A 265 -14.41 41.55 -8.40
CA PRO A 265 -15.64 41.80 -9.13
C PRO A 265 -15.53 41.34 -10.60
N ARG A 266 -16.66 41.04 -11.24
CA ARG A 266 -16.73 41.02 -12.70
C ARG A 266 -16.42 42.43 -13.19
N ILE A 267 -15.34 42.59 -13.93
CA ILE A 267 -15.13 43.75 -14.81
C ILE A 267 -15.52 43.29 -16.22
N ALA A 268 -16.29 44.15 -16.87
CA ALA A 268 -16.99 43.97 -18.14
C ALA A 268 -16.06 43.68 -19.33
#